data_AF-A0AAU2U8J9-F1
#
_entry.id   AF-A0AAU2U8J9-F1
#
_cell.length_a   1.000
_cell.length_b   1.000
_cell.length_c   1.000
_cell.angle_alpha   90.00
_cell.angle_beta   90.00
_cell.angle_gamma   90.00
#
_symmetry.space_group_name_H-M   'P 1'
#
loop_
_entity.id
_entity.type
_entity.pdbx_description
1 polymer ?
#
loop_
_entity_poly.entity_id
_entity_poly.type
_entity_poly.pdbx_seq_one_letter_code
_entity_poly.pdbx_strand_id
1 'polypeptide(L)'
;MPGETLDEAIAREILEETGLVLSGITRYRTVQAHGPNRTEGTIQVYTAKWDGAAHQLPVTEGIMFAWLDVATMEQLSMCGWAHAVLKAHHAEHPAPSLPEPPDDAGQGGPGAVRNVIGAHLFLERDGRTLLGLRHPDVTFAGGEWHALAGHVERDSVRACLVREACEEAGIVVDPADLALVHTVHLLDDHENAEPRIQLFFRASQWSGEPEVREPDKCTAWQWWPLDSLPGPMVRYTRAAIAGIRTGTAYTELGWTPAVPATGRR
;
A
#
# COMPACT_ATOMS: atom_id res chain seq x y z
N MET A 1 17.52 -21.13 -37.11
CA MET A 1 18.85 -21.05 -37.74
C MET A 1 19.75 -22.05 -37.04
N PRO A 2 20.58 -22.87 -37.72
CA PRO A 2 21.49 -23.76 -37.02
C PRO A 2 22.64 -22.93 -36.39
N GLY A 3 22.79 -23.03 -35.06
CA GLY A 3 24.04 -22.68 -34.36
C GLY A 3 24.22 -21.25 -33.84
N GLU A 4 23.15 -20.45 -33.69
CA GLU A 4 23.28 -19.14 -33.03
C GLU A 4 23.80 -19.33 -31.59
N THR A 5 24.93 -18.69 -31.29
CA THR A 5 25.50 -18.69 -29.95
C THR A 5 24.68 -17.79 -29.02
N LEU A 6 24.79 -18.00 -27.70
CA LEU A 6 24.11 -17.13 -26.73
C LEU A 6 24.54 -15.66 -26.83
N ASP A 7 25.77 -15.39 -27.30
CA ASP A 7 26.28 -14.02 -27.50
C ASP A 7 25.63 -13.34 -28.71
N GLU A 8 25.48 -14.09 -29.81
CA GLU A 8 24.80 -13.59 -31.01
C GLU A 8 23.32 -13.37 -30.72
N ALA A 9 22.69 -14.29 -29.98
CA ALA A 9 21.29 -14.17 -29.58
C ALA A 9 21.07 -12.91 -28.73
N ILE A 10 21.84 -12.69 -27.65
CA ILE A 10 21.61 -11.51 -26.79
C ILE A 10 21.83 -10.19 -27.54
N ALA A 11 22.81 -10.12 -28.44
CA ALA A 11 23.06 -8.93 -29.25
C ALA A 11 21.92 -8.65 -30.23
N ARG A 12 21.38 -9.71 -30.87
CA ARG A 12 20.23 -9.62 -31.77
C ARG A 12 18.97 -9.18 -31.03
N GLU A 13 18.64 -9.83 -29.91
CA GLU A 13 17.43 -9.53 -29.12
C GLU A 13 17.45 -8.08 -28.61
N ILE A 14 18.59 -7.58 -28.11
CA ILE A 14 18.71 -6.17 -27.69
C ILE A 14 18.44 -5.23 -28.87
N LEU A 15 19.02 -5.51 -30.04
CA LEU A 15 18.81 -4.68 -31.24
C LEU A 15 17.35 -4.71 -31.70
N GLU A 16 16.71 -5.87 -31.71
CA GLU A 16 15.32 -6.05 -32.15
C GLU A 16 14.33 -5.36 -31.20
N GLU A 17 14.54 -5.46 -29.89
CA GLU A 17 13.63 -4.90 -28.88
C GLU A 17 13.85 -3.42 -28.59
N THR A 18 15.10 -2.95 -28.66
CA THR A 18 15.46 -1.58 -28.21
C THR A 18 16.02 -0.70 -29.32
N GLY A 19 16.41 -1.28 -30.45
CA GLY A 19 17.19 -0.59 -31.48
C GLY A 19 18.63 -0.29 -31.07
N LEU A 20 19.08 -0.72 -29.89
CA LEU A 20 20.42 -0.46 -29.40
C LEU A 20 21.44 -1.46 -29.94
N VAL A 21 22.62 -0.93 -30.28
CA VAL A 21 23.84 -1.74 -30.46
C VAL A 21 24.76 -1.42 -29.28
N LEU A 22 24.79 -2.30 -28.29
CA LEU A 22 25.62 -2.13 -27.11
C LEU A 22 27.02 -2.71 -27.36
N SER A 23 28.05 -1.90 -27.10
CA SER A 23 29.43 -2.39 -27.03
C SER A 23 29.73 -2.91 -25.62
N GLY A 24 30.54 -3.97 -25.52
CA GLY A 24 30.97 -4.49 -24.22
C GLY A 24 29.92 -5.30 -23.46
N ILE A 25 29.03 -6.01 -24.17
CA ILE A 25 28.18 -7.04 -23.56
C ILE A 25 29.09 -8.18 -23.05
N THR A 26 29.01 -8.51 -21.77
CA THR A 26 29.82 -9.55 -21.13
C THR A 26 28.94 -10.60 -20.44
N ARG A 27 29.32 -11.87 -20.53
CA ARG A 27 28.70 -12.94 -19.74
C ARG A 27 28.93 -12.67 -18.26
N TYR A 28 27.85 -12.69 -17.48
CA TYR A 28 27.92 -12.48 -16.04
C TYR A 28 27.80 -13.80 -15.27
N ARG A 29 26.62 -14.43 -15.30
CA ARG A 29 26.35 -15.66 -14.54
C ARG A 29 25.28 -16.50 -15.20
N THR A 30 25.38 -17.80 -14.99
CA THR A 30 24.37 -18.76 -15.38
C THR A 30 23.48 -19.11 -14.18
N VAL A 31 22.16 -19.06 -14.34
CA VAL A 31 21.19 -19.34 -13.27
C VAL A 31 20.18 -20.39 -13.70
N GLN A 32 19.71 -21.17 -12.73
CA GLN A 32 18.55 -22.04 -12.92
C GLN A 32 17.28 -21.21 -12.79
N ALA A 33 16.38 -21.35 -13.75
CA ALA A 33 15.09 -20.69 -13.76
C ALA A 33 13.97 -21.70 -13.89
N HIS A 34 12.87 -21.39 -13.22
CA HIS A 34 11.61 -22.13 -13.30
C HIS A 34 10.55 -21.16 -13.80
N GLY A 35 9.96 -21.47 -14.95
CA GLY A 35 8.80 -20.73 -15.45
C GLY A 35 7.51 -21.28 -14.84
N PRO A 36 6.40 -20.53 -14.85
CA PRO A 36 5.13 -21.00 -14.32
C PRO A 36 4.58 -22.26 -15.04
N ASN A 37 5.05 -22.57 -16.27
CA ASN A 37 4.58 -23.70 -17.09
C ASN A 37 5.69 -24.49 -17.85
N ARG A 38 6.96 -24.47 -17.42
CA ARG A 38 8.04 -25.30 -18.05
C ARG A 38 9.05 -25.84 -17.04
N THR A 39 9.62 -27.00 -17.42
CA THR A 39 10.74 -27.75 -16.82
C THR A 39 11.93 -26.85 -16.50
N GLU A 40 12.69 -27.21 -15.47
CA GLU A 40 13.92 -26.53 -15.05
C GLU A 40 14.84 -26.24 -16.26
N GLY A 41 15.25 -24.99 -16.38
CA GLY A 41 16.08 -24.52 -17.48
C GLY A 41 17.18 -23.60 -16.99
N THR A 42 18.19 -23.42 -17.82
CA THR A 42 19.37 -22.61 -17.50
C THR A 42 19.35 -21.31 -18.31
N ILE A 43 19.44 -20.17 -17.63
CA ILE A 43 19.50 -18.83 -18.23
C ILE A 43 20.93 -18.29 -18.08
N GLN A 44 21.54 -17.88 -19.18
CA GLN A 44 22.78 -17.10 -19.17
C GLN A 44 22.43 -15.62 -19.05
N VAL A 45 22.90 -14.98 -17.98
CA VAL A 45 22.77 -13.54 -17.77
C VAL A 45 23.99 -12.83 -18.34
N TYR A 46 23.72 -11.70 -19.00
CA TYR A 46 24.71 -10.79 -19.56
C TYR A 46 24.61 -9.42 -18.89
N THR A 47 25.72 -8.68 -18.88
CA THR A 47 25.80 -7.30 -18.41
C THR A 47 26.42 -6.43 -19.50
N ALA A 48 25.99 -5.17 -19.56
CA ALA A 48 26.55 -4.15 -20.45
C ALA A 48 26.42 -2.78 -19.78
N LYS A 49 27.19 -1.81 -20.26
CA LYS A 49 27.07 -0.41 -19.82
C LYS A 49 26.41 0.42 -20.92
N TRP A 50 25.45 1.23 -20.52
CA TRP A 50 24.75 2.16 -21.40
C TRP A 50 24.27 3.34 -20.56
N ASP A 51 24.33 4.55 -21.12
CA ASP A 51 24.01 5.82 -20.44
C ASP A 51 23.00 6.68 -21.22
N GLY A 52 22.31 6.08 -22.20
CA GLY A 52 21.28 6.76 -22.99
C GLY A 52 19.95 6.93 -22.25
N ALA A 53 18.96 7.50 -22.94
CA ALA A 53 17.64 7.78 -22.36
C ALA A 53 16.72 6.54 -22.42
N ALA A 54 16.69 5.73 -21.36
CA ALA A 54 15.88 4.50 -21.29
C ALA A 54 14.41 4.71 -21.69
N HIS A 55 13.79 5.81 -21.25
CA HIS A 55 12.39 6.14 -21.53
C HIS A 55 12.09 6.48 -23.00
N GLN A 56 13.12 6.66 -23.84
CA GLN A 56 12.98 6.93 -25.27
C GLN A 56 13.12 5.67 -26.12
N LEU A 57 13.43 4.52 -25.51
CA LEU A 57 13.49 3.25 -26.23
C LEU A 57 12.09 2.85 -26.72
N PRO A 58 12.01 2.19 -27.90
CA PRO A 58 10.74 1.74 -28.44
C PRO A 58 10.07 0.74 -27.49
N VAL A 59 8.74 0.80 -27.43
CA VAL A 59 7.90 -0.16 -26.69
C VAL A 59 7.29 -1.11 -27.70
N THR A 60 8.00 -2.20 -27.97
CA THR A 60 7.63 -3.23 -28.96
C THR A 60 6.59 -4.20 -28.43
N GLU A 61 6.66 -4.56 -27.13
CA GLU A 61 5.80 -5.59 -26.52
C GLU A 61 5.12 -5.16 -25.20
N GLY A 62 4.90 -3.86 -24.99
CA GLY A 62 4.29 -3.33 -23.75
C GLY A 62 5.25 -3.28 -22.55
N ILE A 63 6.55 -3.48 -22.79
CA ILE A 63 7.61 -3.32 -21.80
C ILE A 63 8.11 -1.87 -21.85
N MET A 64 8.01 -1.16 -20.73
CA MET A 64 8.63 0.16 -20.58
C MET A 64 10.06 0.01 -20.05
N PHE A 65 11.00 0.75 -20.63
CA PHE A 65 12.37 0.85 -20.13
C PHE A 65 12.54 2.11 -19.27
N ALA A 66 13.11 1.94 -18.08
CA ALA A 66 13.43 3.04 -17.17
C ALA A 66 14.76 2.75 -16.45
N TRP A 67 15.50 3.81 -16.12
CA TRP A 67 16.62 3.70 -15.19
C TRP A 67 16.09 3.62 -13.77
N LEU A 68 16.51 2.59 -13.05
CA LEU A 68 16.11 2.35 -11.67
C LEU A 68 17.37 2.07 -10.86
N ASP A 69 17.42 2.63 -9.65
CA ASP A 69 18.42 2.19 -8.69
C ASP A 69 18.04 0.81 -8.12
N VAL A 70 19.03 0.11 -7.57
CA VAL A 70 18.84 -1.25 -7.05
C VAL A 70 17.83 -1.29 -5.90
N ALA A 71 17.73 -0.23 -5.09
CA ALA A 71 16.77 -0.16 -3.99
C ALA A 71 15.31 -0.08 -4.49
N THR A 72 15.08 0.63 -5.59
CA THR A 72 13.80 0.73 -6.29
C THR A 72 13.47 -0.59 -6.97
N MET A 73 14.48 -1.27 -7.54
CA MET A 73 14.28 -2.61 -8.13
C MET A 73 13.79 -3.64 -7.11
N GLU A 74 14.14 -3.52 -5.82
CA GLU A 74 13.65 -4.44 -4.77
C GLU A 74 12.12 -4.38 -4.57
N GLN A 75 11.48 -3.31 -5.02
CA GLN A 75 10.05 -3.07 -4.88
C GLN A 75 9.25 -3.55 -6.10
N LEU A 76 9.92 -3.98 -7.17
CA LEU A 76 9.28 -4.44 -8.39
C LEU A 76 8.86 -5.91 -8.28
N SER A 77 7.71 -6.24 -8.88
CA SER A 77 7.31 -7.64 -9.06
C SER A 77 8.17 -8.29 -10.15
N MET A 78 9.04 -9.21 -9.75
CA MET A 78 9.89 -9.98 -10.66
C MET A 78 10.06 -11.42 -10.20
N CYS A 79 10.50 -12.28 -11.12
CA CYS A 79 10.83 -13.67 -10.79
C CYS A 79 12.05 -13.74 -9.85
N GLY A 80 12.02 -14.68 -8.89
CA GLY A 80 13.00 -14.73 -7.82
C GLY A 80 14.46 -14.89 -8.29
N TRP A 81 14.69 -15.57 -9.42
CA TRP A 81 16.04 -15.70 -9.98
C TRP A 81 16.60 -14.36 -10.47
N ALA A 82 15.77 -13.51 -11.09
CA ALA A 82 16.19 -12.21 -11.59
C ALA A 82 16.57 -11.29 -10.44
N HIS A 83 15.76 -11.32 -9.37
CA HIS A 83 16.02 -10.59 -8.12
C HIS A 83 17.37 -10.99 -7.50
N ALA A 84 17.64 -12.29 -7.41
CA ALA A 84 18.88 -12.82 -6.83
C ALA A 84 20.12 -12.41 -7.64
N VAL A 85 20.02 -12.42 -8.97
CA VAL A 85 21.10 -12.01 -9.88
C VAL A 85 21.40 -10.52 -9.74
N LEU A 86 20.38 -9.66 -9.71
CA LEU A 86 20.55 -8.21 -9.57
C LEU A 86 21.23 -7.87 -8.24
N LYS A 87 20.81 -8.52 -7.14
CA LYS A 87 21.45 -8.37 -5.83
C LYS A 87 22.92 -8.79 -5.83
N ALA A 88 23.23 -9.95 -6.42
CA ALA A 88 24.60 -10.44 -6.52
C ALA A 88 25.49 -9.47 -7.32
N HIS A 89 25.00 -9.01 -8.47
CA HIS A 89 25.73 -8.06 -9.31
C HIS A 89 25.98 -6.74 -8.58
N HIS A 90 24.98 -6.21 -7.86
CA HIS A 90 25.15 -4.98 -7.08
C HIS A 90 26.18 -5.15 -5.94
N ALA A 91 26.18 -6.29 -5.25
CA ALA A 91 27.15 -6.56 -4.19
C ALA A 91 28.59 -6.69 -4.72
N GLU A 92 28.76 -7.24 -5.93
CA GLU A 92 30.05 -7.38 -6.63
C GLU A 92 30.51 -6.06 -7.28
N HIS A 93 29.56 -5.20 -7.64
CA HIS A 93 29.78 -3.92 -8.30
C HIS A 93 29.01 -2.81 -7.57
N PRO A 94 29.44 -2.44 -6.35
CA PRO A 94 28.80 -1.35 -5.63
C PRO A 94 28.85 -0.10 -6.51
N ALA A 95 27.68 0.49 -6.75
CA ALA A 95 27.62 1.77 -7.44
C ALA A 95 28.46 2.78 -6.65
N PRO A 96 29.16 3.72 -7.32
CA PRO A 96 29.63 4.90 -6.60
C PRO A 96 28.43 5.47 -5.85
N SER A 97 28.61 5.80 -4.57
CA SER A 97 27.56 6.44 -3.78
C SER A 97 27.02 7.59 -4.62
N LEU A 98 25.81 7.41 -5.16
CA LEU A 98 25.08 8.54 -5.69
C LEU A 98 25.02 9.53 -4.53
N PRO A 99 25.12 10.85 -4.78
CA PRO A 99 24.64 11.78 -3.78
C PRO A 99 23.31 11.22 -3.31
N GLU A 100 23.15 11.08 -1.99
CA GLU A 100 21.87 10.63 -1.44
C GLU A 100 20.79 11.38 -2.21
N PRO A 101 19.75 10.68 -2.71
CA PRO A 101 18.64 11.39 -3.31
C PRO A 101 18.35 12.59 -2.40
N PRO A 102 18.15 13.81 -2.94
CA PRO A 102 17.77 14.92 -2.08
C PRO A 102 16.70 14.39 -1.13
N ASP A 103 16.74 14.73 0.17
CA ASP A 103 15.86 14.17 1.21
C ASP A 103 14.38 14.09 0.76
N ASP A 104 14.01 14.87 -0.25
CA ASP A 104 12.73 14.98 -0.93
C ASP A 104 12.42 13.95 -2.05
N ALA A 105 13.31 13.03 -2.46
CA ALA A 105 12.96 12.01 -3.46
C ALA A 105 12.05 10.95 -2.81
N GLY A 106 10.75 11.27 -2.75
CA GLY A 106 9.73 10.51 -2.04
C GLY A 106 8.91 11.37 -1.07
N GLN A 107 9.36 12.59 -0.77
CA GLN A 107 8.50 13.60 -0.15
C GLN A 107 7.73 14.28 -1.28
N GLY A 108 6.40 14.33 -1.18
CA GLY A 108 5.59 14.98 -2.21
C GLY A 108 6.06 16.42 -2.45
N GLY A 109 5.66 17.02 -3.58
CA GLY A 109 6.11 18.37 -3.95
C GLY A 109 5.88 19.43 -2.86
N PRO A 110 6.50 20.61 -2.99
CA PRO A 110 6.45 21.64 -1.96
C PRO A 110 5.02 21.89 -1.45
N GLY A 111 4.77 21.59 -0.17
CA GLY A 111 3.44 21.67 0.45
C GLY A 111 2.72 20.33 0.66
N ALA A 112 3.27 19.21 0.21
CA ALA A 112 2.75 17.89 0.55
C ALA A 112 2.96 17.60 2.04
N VAL A 113 1.92 17.04 2.67
CA VAL A 113 1.93 16.68 4.10
C VAL A 113 1.69 15.20 4.25
N ARG A 114 2.37 14.59 5.23
CA ARG A 114 2.15 13.18 5.58
C ARG A 114 0.76 13.04 6.20
N ASN A 115 0.06 12.00 5.79
CA ASN A 115 -1.25 11.64 6.33
C ASN A 115 -1.11 10.37 7.16
N VAL A 116 -1.68 10.35 8.36
CA VAL A 116 -1.79 9.13 9.16
C VAL A 116 -2.92 8.27 8.60
N ILE A 117 -2.66 7.00 8.33
CA ILE A 117 -3.67 6.06 7.84
C ILE A 117 -4.22 5.24 9.01
N GLY A 118 -5.54 5.27 9.17
CA GLY A 118 -6.24 4.36 10.09
C GLY A 118 -7.09 3.36 9.33
N ALA A 119 -7.11 2.11 9.79
CA ALA A 119 -7.94 1.04 9.27
C ALA A 119 -9.09 0.78 10.23
N HIS A 120 -10.33 0.73 9.73
CA HIS A 120 -11.54 0.55 10.54
C HIS A 120 -12.36 -0.62 9.99
N LEU A 121 -12.88 -1.45 10.88
CA LEU A 121 -13.72 -2.59 10.53
C LEU A 121 -15.18 -2.22 10.79
N PHE A 122 -15.96 -2.24 9.72
CA PHE A 122 -17.42 -2.12 9.76
C PHE A 122 -18.04 -3.51 9.63
N LEU A 123 -18.44 -4.09 10.76
CA LEU A 123 -19.22 -5.32 10.78
C LEU A 123 -20.70 -5.01 10.82
N GLU A 124 -21.48 -5.82 10.10
CA GLU A 124 -22.93 -5.70 10.05
C GLU A 124 -23.58 -7.06 10.26
N ARG A 125 -24.46 -7.16 11.27
CA ARG A 125 -25.26 -8.35 11.57
C ARG A 125 -26.68 -7.91 11.93
N ASP A 126 -27.67 -8.38 11.19
CA ASP A 126 -29.10 -8.10 11.45
C ASP A 126 -29.44 -6.60 11.58
N GLY A 127 -28.88 -5.76 10.68
CA GLY A 127 -29.09 -4.30 10.71
C GLY A 127 -28.40 -3.58 11.86
N ARG A 128 -27.51 -4.27 12.59
CA ARG A 128 -26.69 -3.71 13.66
C ARG A 128 -25.23 -3.67 13.25
N THR A 129 -24.49 -2.73 13.82
CA THR A 129 -23.04 -2.65 13.67
C THR A 129 -22.32 -2.81 15.00
N LEU A 130 -21.13 -3.39 14.96
CA LEU A 130 -20.30 -3.58 16.14
C LEU A 130 -19.58 -2.28 16.48
N LEU A 131 -19.68 -1.83 17.73
CA LEU A 131 -18.91 -0.71 18.26
C LEU A 131 -18.23 -1.09 19.58
N GLY A 132 -17.04 -0.53 19.79
CA GLY A 132 -16.28 -0.65 21.03
C GLY A 132 -16.42 0.61 21.87
N LEU A 133 -16.53 0.48 23.20
CA LEU A 133 -16.47 1.61 24.13
C LEU A 133 -15.03 1.82 24.59
N ARG A 134 -14.40 2.91 24.15
CA ARG A 134 -13.01 3.22 24.50
C ARG A 134 -12.87 3.44 26.00
N HIS A 135 -11.82 2.90 26.59
CA HIS A 135 -11.54 3.05 28.01
C HIS A 135 -11.43 4.55 28.39
N PRO A 136 -11.97 5.02 29.53
CA PRO A 136 -11.95 6.43 29.88
C PRO A 136 -10.54 7.06 29.92
N ASP A 137 -9.54 6.27 30.26
CA ASP A 137 -8.15 6.74 30.44
C ASP A 137 -7.33 6.82 29.15
N VAL A 138 -7.87 6.41 27.99
CA VAL A 138 -7.12 6.56 26.73
C VAL A 138 -7.05 8.02 26.30
N THR A 139 -5.88 8.44 25.81
CA THR A 139 -5.59 9.84 25.44
C THR A 139 -6.55 10.42 24.40
N PHE A 140 -7.01 9.60 23.46
CA PHE A 140 -7.92 10.01 22.40
C PHE A 140 -9.30 9.39 22.61
N ALA A 141 -10.33 10.24 22.70
CA ALA A 141 -11.75 9.86 22.74
C ALA A 141 -12.11 8.81 23.82
N GLY A 142 -11.53 8.94 25.01
CA GLY A 142 -11.89 8.10 26.17
C GLY A 142 -13.38 8.22 26.52
N GLY A 143 -14.04 7.09 26.73
CA GLY A 143 -15.49 7.04 27.01
C GLY A 143 -16.39 7.22 25.77
N GLU A 144 -15.83 7.26 24.56
CA GLU A 144 -16.61 7.30 23.31
C GLU A 144 -16.70 5.94 22.64
N TRP A 145 -17.81 5.71 21.93
CA TRP A 145 -17.99 4.54 21.09
C TRP A 145 -17.29 4.71 19.72
N HIS A 146 -16.57 3.69 19.27
CA HIS A 146 -15.86 3.68 17.98
C HIS A 146 -16.01 2.37 17.21
N ALA A 147 -15.71 2.39 15.91
CA ALA A 147 -15.49 1.16 15.16
C ALA A 147 -14.18 0.50 15.61
N LEU A 148 -14.08 -0.83 15.48
CA LEU A 148 -12.81 -1.53 15.65
C LEU A 148 -11.80 -0.95 14.68
N ALA A 149 -10.63 -0.56 15.19
CA ALA A 149 -9.71 0.23 14.42
C ALA A 149 -8.27 0.06 14.88
N GLY A 150 -7.33 0.24 13.95
CA GLY A 150 -5.92 0.37 14.28
C GLY A 150 -5.18 1.35 13.39
N HIS A 151 -3.99 1.71 13.84
CA HIS A 151 -3.06 2.51 13.08
C HIS A 151 -2.28 1.62 12.13
N VAL A 152 -2.27 1.97 10.85
CA VAL A 152 -1.50 1.22 9.85
C VAL A 152 0.00 1.47 10.10
N GLU A 153 0.76 0.40 10.24
CA GLU A 153 2.19 0.45 10.49
C GLU A 153 2.96 0.19 9.19
N ARG A 154 3.98 -0.68 9.21
CA ARG A 154 4.68 -1.17 8.02
C ARG A 154 3.98 -2.38 7.41
N ASP A 155 2.66 -2.34 7.35
CA ASP A 155 1.80 -3.36 6.77
C ASP A 155 0.80 -2.75 5.78
N SER A 156 0.11 -3.61 5.01
CA SER A 156 -1.01 -3.14 4.20
C SER A 156 -2.20 -2.82 5.10
N VAL A 157 -3.07 -1.89 4.69
CA VAL A 157 -4.27 -1.51 5.46
C VAL A 157 -5.14 -2.72 5.82
N ARG A 158 -5.26 -3.70 4.90
CA ARG A 158 -5.99 -4.95 5.17
C ARG A 158 -5.28 -5.85 6.18
N ALA A 159 -3.95 -5.95 6.09
CA ALA A 159 -3.16 -6.75 7.03
C ALA A 159 -3.21 -6.16 8.44
N CYS A 160 -3.09 -4.83 8.57
CA CYS A 160 -3.33 -4.11 9.81
C CYS A 160 -4.71 -4.46 10.37
N LEU A 161 -5.76 -4.34 9.56
CA LEU A 161 -7.12 -4.55 10.05
C LEU A 161 -7.38 -5.99 10.54
N VAL A 162 -6.81 -6.99 9.86
CA VAL A 162 -6.91 -8.39 10.28
C VAL A 162 -6.18 -8.64 11.59
N ARG A 163 -4.99 -8.07 11.76
CA ARG A 163 -4.21 -8.15 13.01
C ARG A 163 -4.99 -7.53 14.17
N GLU A 164 -5.42 -6.28 14.00
CA GLU A 164 -6.15 -5.52 15.04
C GLU A 164 -7.49 -6.17 15.40
N ALA A 165 -8.23 -6.69 14.41
CA ALA A 165 -9.48 -7.40 14.67
C ALA A 165 -9.29 -8.64 15.58
N CYS A 166 -8.18 -9.35 15.39
CA CYS A 166 -7.84 -10.51 16.20
C CYS A 166 -7.33 -10.12 17.59
N GLU A 167 -6.44 -9.11 17.65
CA GLU A 167 -5.82 -8.62 18.88
C GLU A 167 -6.83 -7.97 19.82
N GLU A 168 -7.67 -7.06 19.33
CA GLU A 168 -8.60 -6.28 20.16
C GLU A 168 -9.91 -6.99 20.49
N ALA A 169 -10.41 -7.82 19.56
CA ALA A 169 -11.77 -8.35 19.61
C ALA A 169 -11.88 -9.87 19.42
N GLY A 170 -10.80 -10.57 19.06
CA GLY A 170 -10.84 -11.99 18.76
C GLY A 170 -11.55 -12.37 17.48
N ILE A 171 -11.76 -11.39 16.60
CA ILE A 171 -12.44 -11.57 15.32
C ILE A 171 -11.39 -11.95 14.28
N VAL A 172 -11.65 -13.04 13.55
CA VAL A 172 -10.79 -13.51 12.47
C VAL A 172 -11.47 -13.24 11.13
N VAL A 173 -10.79 -12.48 10.27
CA VAL A 173 -11.28 -12.07 8.94
C VAL A 173 -10.23 -12.43 7.90
N ASP A 174 -10.65 -12.96 6.75
CA ASP A 174 -9.75 -13.11 5.59
C ASP A 174 -9.61 -11.75 4.88
N PRO A 175 -8.40 -11.28 4.54
CA PRO A 175 -8.20 -10.06 3.75
C PRO A 175 -9.02 -9.99 2.45
N ALA A 176 -9.35 -11.14 1.83
CA ALA A 176 -10.17 -11.22 0.63
C ALA A 176 -11.65 -10.84 0.88
N ASP A 177 -12.12 -11.00 2.12
CA ASP A 177 -13.48 -10.64 2.54
C ASP A 177 -13.63 -9.15 2.88
N LEU A 178 -12.53 -8.38 2.86
CA LEU A 178 -12.52 -6.96 3.18
C LEU A 178 -12.71 -6.08 1.94
N ALA A 179 -13.86 -5.41 1.87
CA ALA A 179 -14.17 -4.40 0.86
C ALA A 179 -14.10 -2.99 1.47
N LEU A 180 -13.36 -2.06 0.85
CA LEU A 180 -13.39 -0.65 1.25
C LEU A 180 -14.78 -0.08 0.94
N VAL A 181 -15.44 0.49 1.95
CA VAL A 181 -16.81 1.01 1.83
C VAL A 181 -16.93 2.49 2.13
N HIS A 182 -15.94 3.07 2.82
CA HIS A 182 -15.92 4.51 3.09
C HIS A 182 -14.52 5.01 3.42
N THR A 183 -14.26 6.27 3.09
CA THR A 183 -13.05 6.99 3.43
C THR A 183 -13.41 8.30 4.11
N VAL A 184 -12.84 8.58 5.28
CA VAL A 184 -12.93 9.89 5.92
C VAL A 184 -11.58 10.57 5.83
N HIS A 185 -11.54 11.75 5.23
CA HIS A 185 -10.38 12.64 5.28
C HIS A 185 -10.58 13.66 6.40
N LEU A 186 -9.77 13.54 7.44
CA LEU A 186 -9.95 14.24 8.69
C LEU A 186 -8.76 15.15 8.95
N LEU A 187 -9.06 16.41 9.28
CA LEU A 187 -8.16 17.31 9.96
C LEU A 187 -8.75 17.59 11.34
N ASP A 188 -8.07 17.17 12.40
CA ASP A 188 -8.49 17.48 13.77
C ASP A 188 -8.28 18.99 14.06
N ASP A 189 -9.00 19.52 15.03
CA ASP A 189 -9.10 20.96 15.31
C ASP A 189 -8.04 21.50 16.29
N HIS A 190 -6.95 20.75 16.50
CA HIS A 190 -5.84 21.17 17.35
C HIS A 190 -4.63 21.69 16.55
N GLU A 191 -3.84 22.53 17.21
CA GLU A 191 -2.63 23.10 16.63
C GLU A 191 -1.67 21.99 16.19
N ASN A 192 -1.20 22.06 14.94
CA ASN A 192 -0.34 21.06 14.30
C ASN A 192 -0.97 19.66 14.13
N ALA A 193 -2.31 19.55 14.09
CA ALA A 193 -2.96 18.29 13.77
C ALA A 193 -2.48 17.73 12.42
N GLU A 194 -1.89 16.54 12.44
CA GLU A 194 -1.57 15.82 11.22
C GLU A 194 -2.88 15.34 10.56
N PRO A 195 -3.06 15.55 9.24
CA PRO A 195 -4.23 15.06 8.56
C PRO A 195 -4.25 13.53 8.56
N ARG A 196 -5.45 12.97 8.56
CA ARG A 196 -5.68 11.53 8.65
C ARG A 196 -6.58 11.05 7.54
N ILE A 197 -6.28 9.88 6.99
CA ILE A 197 -7.16 9.12 6.11
C ILE A 197 -7.65 7.91 6.89
N GLN A 198 -8.93 7.88 7.22
CA GLN A 198 -9.58 6.77 7.91
C GLN A 198 -10.32 5.90 6.88
N LEU A 199 -9.85 4.67 6.70
CA LEU A 199 -10.37 3.73 5.70
C LEU A 199 -11.25 2.70 6.39
N PHE A 200 -12.54 2.65 6.02
CA PHE A 200 -13.51 1.73 6.58
C PHE A 200 -13.74 0.56 5.64
N PHE A 201 -13.48 -0.65 6.12
CA PHE A 201 -13.71 -1.89 5.39
C PHE A 201 -14.91 -2.64 5.96
N ARG A 202 -15.79 -3.12 5.09
CA ARG A 202 -16.82 -4.08 5.44
C ARG A 202 -16.26 -5.48 5.21
N ALA A 203 -16.42 -6.36 6.21
CA ALA A 203 -16.15 -7.78 6.04
C ALA A 203 -17.41 -8.48 5.52
N SER A 204 -17.26 -9.30 4.47
CA SER A 204 -18.35 -10.14 3.96
C SER A 204 -18.54 -11.41 4.80
N GLN A 205 -17.46 -11.91 5.40
CA GLN A 205 -17.42 -13.07 6.29
C GLN A 205 -16.39 -12.84 7.39
N TRP A 206 -16.63 -13.45 8.56
CA TRP A 206 -15.68 -13.49 9.67
C TRP A 206 -16.02 -14.67 10.59
N SER A 207 -15.13 -14.97 11.53
CA SER A 207 -15.35 -15.92 12.61
C SER A 207 -14.93 -15.34 13.96
N GLY A 208 -15.42 -15.94 15.04
CA GLY A 208 -15.29 -15.41 16.40
C GLY A 208 -16.47 -14.52 16.81
N GLU A 209 -16.72 -14.46 18.12
CA GLU A 209 -17.60 -13.47 18.71
C GLU A 209 -16.76 -12.37 19.36
N PRO A 210 -17.19 -11.09 19.30
CA PRO A 210 -16.42 -9.98 19.85
C PRO A 210 -16.20 -10.12 21.36
N GLU A 211 -14.95 -10.09 21.79
CA GLU A 211 -14.52 -10.18 23.19
C GLU A 211 -13.57 -9.04 23.53
N VAL A 212 -13.63 -8.49 24.75
CA VAL A 212 -12.68 -7.46 25.16
C VAL A 212 -11.34 -8.12 25.49
N ARG A 213 -10.35 -7.96 24.61
CA ARG A 213 -9.00 -8.53 24.79
C ARG A 213 -7.97 -7.53 25.32
N GLU A 214 -8.21 -6.24 25.11
CA GLU A 214 -7.37 -5.15 25.60
C GLU A 214 -8.19 -4.24 26.54
N PRO A 215 -8.43 -4.66 27.80
CA PRO A 215 -9.32 -3.98 28.73
C PRO A 215 -8.85 -2.57 29.14
N ASP A 216 -7.57 -2.26 28.95
CA ASP A 216 -6.94 -0.95 29.16
C ASP A 216 -7.25 0.03 28.02
N LYS A 217 -7.66 -0.46 26.83
CA LYS A 217 -8.00 0.37 25.67
C LYS A 217 -9.50 0.38 25.36
N CYS A 218 -10.18 -0.75 25.56
CA CYS A 218 -11.60 -0.94 25.26
C CYS A 218 -12.30 -1.62 26.44
N THR A 219 -13.48 -1.15 26.81
CA THR A 219 -14.24 -1.67 27.98
C THR A 219 -15.44 -2.52 27.61
N ALA A 220 -15.93 -2.41 26.37
CA ALA A 220 -17.07 -3.21 25.90
C ALA A 220 -17.11 -3.26 24.37
N TRP A 221 -17.52 -4.41 23.82
CA TRP A 221 -17.96 -4.55 22.43
C TRP A 221 -19.47 -4.78 22.41
N GLN A 222 -20.22 -4.00 21.63
CA GLN A 222 -21.68 -4.12 21.54
C GLN A 222 -22.21 -3.91 20.12
N TRP A 223 -23.27 -4.65 19.79
CA TRP A 223 -24.00 -4.52 18.53
C TRP A 223 -25.12 -3.48 18.66
N TRP A 224 -24.99 -2.38 17.91
CA TRP A 224 -25.92 -1.27 17.93
C TRP A 224 -26.76 -1.19 16.65
N PRO A 225 -28.08 -1.00 16.73
CA PRO A 225 -28.90 -0.73 15.55
C PRO A 225 -28.39 0.47 14.77
N LEU A 226 -28.30 0.35 13.43
CA LEU A 226 -27.80 1.42 12.56
C LEU A 226 -28.68 2.68 12.56
N ASP A 227 -29.93 2.56 12.99
CA ASP A 227 -30.91 3.63 13.18
C ASP A 227 -30.97 4.19 14.62
N SER A 228 -30.28 3.56 15.57
CA SER A 228 -30.24 3.94 16.98
C SER A 228 -28.84 3.75 17.58
N LEU A 229 -27.86 4.38 16.94
CA LEU A 229 -26.45 4.37 17.37
C LEU A 229 -26.27 5.04 18.74
N PRO A 230 -25.26 4.62 19.53
CA PRO A 230 -25.03 5.15 20.87
C PRO A 230 -24.44 6.58 20.83
N GLY A 231 -24.31 7.16 22.02
CA GLY A 231 -23.57 8.40 22.24
C GLY A 231 -22.89 8.39 23.61
N PRO A 232 -21.71 9.04 23.75
CA PRO A 232 -20.94 9.75 22.71
C PRO A 232 -20.22 8.80 21.74
N MET A 233 -19.88 9.27 20.53
CA MET A 233 -19.15 8.48 19.52
C MET A 233 -18.06 9.31 18.87
N VAL A 234 -16.98 8.62 18.49
CA VAL A 234 -15.89 9.21 17.73
C VAL A 234 -16.42 9.80 16.41
N ARG A 235 -16.13 11.08 16.19
CA ARG A 235 -16.71 11.88 15.10
C ARG A 235 -16.57 11.22 13.73
N TYR A 236 -15.39 10.74 13.37
CA TYR A 236 -15.15 10.10 12.07
C TYR A 236 -15.87 8.75 11.96
N THR A 237 -16.07 8.00 13.06
CA THR A 237 -16.86 6.75 13.06
C THR A 237 -18.32 7.06 12.75
N ARG A 238 -18.89 8.09 13.41
CA ARG A 238 -20.26 8.53 13.16
C ARG A 238 -20.46 8.97 11.70
N ALA A 239 -19.53 9.75 11.16
CA ALA A 239 -19.55 10.20 9.77
C ALA A 239 -19.48 9.03 8.78
N ALA A 240 -18.57 8.08 9.02
CA ALA A 240 -18.42 6.90 8.17
C ALA A 240 -19.68 6.04 8.14
N ILE A 241 -20.30 5.75 9.30
CA ILE A 241 -21.54 4.97 9.35
C ILE A 241 -22.67 5.70 8.60
N ALA A 242 -22.79 7.01 8.75
CA ALA A 242 -23.77 7.79 8.01
C ALA A 242 -23.53 7.70 6.48
N GLY A 243 -22.28 7.88 6.03
CA GLY A 243 -21.91 7.78 4.63
C GLY A 243 -22.14 6.38 4.04
N ILE A 244 -21.76 5.33 4.77
CA ILE A 244 -21.99 3.93 4.39
C ILE A 244 -23.50 3.68 4.19
N ARG A 245 -24.35 4.19 5.09
CA ARG A 245 -25.80 4.02 4.99
C ARG A 245 -26.41 4.75 3.80
N THR A 246 -25.82 5.85 3.35
CA THR A 246 -26.30 6.62 2.19
C THR A 246 -25.60 6.24 0.88
N GLY A 247 -24.66 5.29 0.91
CA GLY A 247 -23.86 4.92 -0.26
C GLY A 247 -22.82 5.99 -0.66
N THR A 248 -22.50 6.93 0.22
CA THR A 248 -21.45 7.92 0.01
C THR A 248 -20.11 7.29 0.31
N ALA A 249 -19.15 7.34 -0.61
CA ALA A 249 -17.84 6.72 -0.43
C ALA A 249 -16.83 7.59 0.34
N TYR A 250 -17.06 8.90 0.46
CA TYR A 250 -16.06 9.85 0.96
C TYR A 250 -16.68 10.97 1.79
N THR A 251 -16.04 11.32 2.90
CA THR A 251 -16.42 12.45 3.77
C THR A 251 -15.19 13.26 4.19
N GLU A 252 -15.33 14.58 4.18
CA GLU A 252 -14.33 15.51 4.71
C GLU A 252 -14.76 16.06 6.06
N LEU A 253 -13.86 16.06 7.04
CA LEU A 253 -14.10 16.61 8.37
C LEU A 253 -12.96 17.55 8.77
N GLY A 254 -13.33 18.76 9.23
CA GLY A 254 -12.36 19.74 9.75
C GLY A 254 -11.64 20.57 8.69
N TRP A 255 -11.91 20.31 7.41
CA TRP A 255 -11.41 21.12 6.31
C TRP A 255 -12.30 22.35 6.10
N THR A 256 -11.69 23.53 5.98
CA THR A 256 -12.40 24.75 5.57
C THR A 256 -12.83 24.58 4.10
N PRO A 257 -14.10 24.85 3.73
CA PRO A 257 -14.51 24.84 2.34
C PRO A 257 -13.62 25.79 1.54
N ALA A 258 -13.08 25.32 0.41
CA ALA A 258 -12.37 26.20 -0.50
C ALA A 258 -13.34 27.32 -0.93
N VAL A 259 -13.06 28.56 -0.52
CA VAL A 259 -13.76 29.72 -1.08
C VAL A 259 -13.35 29.79 -2.54
N PRO A 260 -14.27 29.64 -3.51
CA PRO A 260 -13.91 29.79 -4.91
C PRO A 260 -13.35 31.20 -5.10
N ALA A 261 -12.12 31.31 -5.60
CA ALA A 261 -11.51 32.58 -5.90
C ALA A 261 -12.42 33.34 -6.88
N THR A 262 -13.15 34.33 -6.37
CA THR A 262 -13.94 35.24 -7.20
C THR A 262 -12.96 35.93 -8.16
N GLY A 263 -13.14 35.65 -9.45
CA GLY A 263 -12.21 36.01 -10.50
C GLY A 263 -11.86 37.50 -10.52
N ARG A 264 -10.60 37.79 -10.87
CA ARG A 264 -10.24 39.08 -11.44
C ARG A 264 -10.42 38.99 -12.95
N ARG A 265 -11.36 39.80 -13.45
CA ARG A 265 -11.44 40.23 -14.86
C ARG A 265 -10.20 41.04 -15.23
#